data_AF-A0A7S3MR13-F1
#
_entry.id   AF-A0A7S3MR13-F1
#
_cell.length_a   1.000
_cell.length_b   1.000
_cell.length_c   1.000
_cell.angle_alpha   90.00
_cell.angle_beta   90.00
_cell.angle_gamma   90.00
#
_symmetry.space_group_name_H-M   'P 1'
#
loop_
_entity.id
_entity.type
_entity.pdbx_description
1 polymer ?
#
loop_
_entity_poly.entity_id
_entity_poly.type
_entity_poly.pdbx_seq_one_letter_code
_entity_poly.pdbx_strand_id
1 'polypeptide(L)'
;MLSSGLEVIKEEMRLNSMNMTGGIMKTTETNEKKKKKLADLQAQRSCRICLCEETDAKEDPIVSPCICKGSSGNIHLKCLHEWLNSKRKVNKLSAFQENYIYKKSQCEVCGMLYPDMVKVNGKLFPIFDFNKPKKSNYLIIEVLGMPAGKNFSVIKIPDNYQ
;
A
#
# COMPACT_ATOMS: atom_id res chain seq x y z
N MET A 1 3.67 17.47 -46.92
CA MET A 1 3.71 16.29 -47.79
C MET A 1 3.80 15.06 -46.91
N LEU A 2 2.74 14.24 -46.97
CA LEU A 2 2.62 12.83 -46.57
C LEU A 2 2.76 12.50 -45.07
N SER A 3 1.66 12.41 -44.30
CA SER A 3 0.67 11.29 -44.18
C SER A 3 1.22 10.14 -43.32
N SER A 4 0.53 9.46 -42.40
CA SER A 4 -0.84 9.47 -41.84
C SER A 4 -0.96 8.18 -41.00
N GLY A 5 -1.78 8.16 -39.94
CA GLY A 5 -2.42 6.93 -39.44
C GLY A 5 -1.84 6.34 -38.16
N LEU A 6 -2.55 6.54 -37.04
CA LEU A 6 -3.44 5.50 -36.48
C LEU A 6 -4.29 6.09 -35.33
N GLU A 7 -5.32 6.86 -35.69
CA GLU A 7 -6.48 7.13 -34.84
C GLU A 7 -7.65 6.28 -35.35
N VAL A 8 -7.95 5.16 -34.69
CA VAL A 8 -9.23 4.44 -34.70
C VAL A 8 -9.13 3.61 -33.41
N ILE A 9 -10.02 3.64 -32.40
CA ILE A 9 -11.38 3.12 -32.44
C ILE A 9 -12.19 3.74 -31.27
N LYS A 10 -13.24 4.49 -31.61
CA LYS A 10 -14.41 4.73 -30.75
C LYS A 10 -15.65 4.33 -31.54
N GLU A 11 -16.63 3.83 -30.79
CA GLU A 11 -18.03 3.60 -31.16
C GLU A 11 -18.33 2.47 -32.16
N GLU A 12 -19.11 1.48 -31.70
CA GLU A 12 -20.43 1.21 -32.30
C GLU A 12 -21.25 0.26 -31.40
N MET A 13 -22.30 0.82 -30.78
CA MET A 13 -23.48 0.09 -30.32
C MET A 13 -24.51 0.11 -31.46
N ARG A 14 -24.96 -1.06 -31.95
CA ARG A 14 -26.39 -1.47 -32.00
C ARG A 14 -26.63 -2.75 -32.82
N LEU A 15 -27.33 -3.68 -32.16
CA LEU A 15 -28.45 -4.51 -32.64
C LEU A 15 -28.23 -5.45 -33.84
N ASN A 16 -28.22 -6.78 -33.58
CA ASN A 16 -29.36 -7.60 -33.99
C ASN A 16 -29.47 -8.93 -33.22
N SER A 17 -30.71 -9.37 -33.03
CA SER A 17 -31.20 -10.53 -32.28
C SER A 17 -31.08 -11.86 -33.04
N MET A 18 -30.85 -12.97 -32.32
CA MET A 18 -31.52 -14.27 -32.53
C MET A 18 -31.27 -15.21 -31.33
N ASN A 19 -32.36 -15.74 -30.78
CA ASN A 19 -32.43 -16.71 -29.69
C ASN A 19 -32.08 -18.13 -30.19
N MET A 20 -31.49 -18.99 -29.35
CA MET A 20 -32.01 -20.32 -28.96
C MET A 20 -30.96 -21.18 -28.21
N THR A 21 -31.39 -21.66 -27.04
CA THR A 21 -31.07 -22.93 -26.36
C THR A 21 -29.64 -23.26 -25.94
N GLY A 22 -29.43 -23.30 -24.62
CA GLY A 22 -28.29 -23.97 -23.99
C GLY A 22 -28.07 -23.44 -22.57
N GLY A 23 -28.71 -24.05 -21.58
CA GLY A 23 -28.59 -23.64 -20.19
C GLY A 23 -27.15 -23.68 -19.69
N ILE A 24 -26.64 -22.54 -19.22
CA ILE A 24 -25.47 -22.46 -18.34
C ILE A 24 -25.87 -21.57 -17.17
N MET A 25 -25.85 -22.17 -15.97
CA MET A 25 -26.20 -21.57 -14.69
C MET A 25 -25.48 -20.24 -14.48
N LYS A 26 -26.23 -19.12 -14.47
CA LYS A 26 -25.73 -17.85 -13.95
C LYS A 26 -25.74 -17.93 -12.42
N THR A 27 -24.58 -18.15 -11.81
CA THR A 27 -24.41 -17.92 -10.37
C THR A 27 -24.44 -16.42 -10.12
N THR A 28 -25.61 -15.88 -9.82
CA THR A 28 -25.76 -14.55 -9.22
C THR A 28 -25.28 -14.64 -7.77
N GLU A 29 -23.96 -14.64 -7.57
CA GLU A 29 -23.40 -14.43 -6.24
C GLU A 29 -23.69 -12.98 -5.82
N THR A 30 -24.53 -12.83 -4.80
CA THR A 30 -24.84 -11.54 -4.19
C THR A 30 -23.56 -10.85 -3.71
N ASN A 31 -23.48 -9.53 -3.90
CA ASN A 31 -22.32 -8.70 -3.54
C ASN A 31 -21.89 -8.89 -2.06
N GLU A 32 -22.84 -9.24 -1.20
CA GLU A 32 -22.64 -9.57 0.21
C GLU A 32 -21.85 -10.88 0.43
N LYS A 33 -22.11 -11.93 -0.36
CA LYS A 33 -21.36 -13.20 -0.27
C LYS A 33 -19.90 -13.03 -0.69
N LYS A 34 -19.63 -12.18 -1.69
CA LYS A 34 -18.27 -11.83 -2.12
C LYS A 34 -17.50 -11.05 -1.05
N LYS A 35 -18.16 -10.10 -0.38
CA LYS A 35 -17.58 -9.28 0.70
C LYS A 35 -17.25 -10.13 1.94
N LYS A 36 -18.15 -11.04 2.31
CA LYS A 36 -17.95 -11.98 3.43
C LYS A 36 -16.78 -12.94 3.17
N LYS A 37 -16.73 -13.55 1.99
CA LYS A 37 -15.64 -14.47 1.61
C LYS A 37 -14.26 -13.78 1.59
N LEU A 38 -14.20 -12.50 1.17
CA LEU A 38 -12.95 -11.73 1.19
C LEU A 38 -12.48 -11.38 2.61
N ALA A 39 -13.40 -11.08 3.53
CA ALA A 39 -13.08 -10.85 4.93
C ALA A 39 -12.62 -12.15 5.63
N ASP A 40 -13.29 -13.26 5.37
CA ASP A 40 -12.91 -14.58 5.90
C ASP A 40 -11.52 -15.01 5.39
N LEU A 41 -11.19 -14.74 4.12
CA LEU A 41 -9.86 -15.00 3.56
C LEU A 41 -8.75 -14.11 4.16
N GLN A 42 -9.08 -12.93 4.69
CA GLN A 42 -8.12 -12.08 5.40
C GLN A 42 -7.90 -12.57 6.83
N ALA A 43 -8.94 -13.09 7.47
CA ALA A 43 -8.87 -13.69 8.81
C ALA A 43 -8.06 -15.00 8.86
N GLN A 44 -7.74 -15.60 7.71
CA GLN A 44 -6.95 -16.83 7.61
C GLN A 44 -5.50 -16.61 7.15
N ARG A 45 -5.01 -15.37 7.11
CA ARG A 45 -3.62 -15.07 6.77
C ARG A 45 -2.78 -15.04 8.05
N SER A 46 -1.62 -15.68 8.01
CA SER A 46 -0.60 -15.53 9.06
C SER A 46 0.47 -14.54 8.62
N CYS A 47 0.93 -13.70 9.57
CA CYS A 47 2.05 -12.80 9.36
C CYS A 47 3.37 -13.58 9.30
N ARG A 48 4.19 -13.37 8.26
CA ARG A 48 5.48 -14.07 8.11
C ARG A 48 6.56 -13.66 9.13
N ILE A 49 6.36 -12.58 9.86
CA ILE A 49 7.33 -12.07 10.84
C ILE A 49 7.03 -12.65 12.24
N CYS A 50 5.81 -12.46 12.74
CA CYS A 50 5.43 -12.93 14.08
C CYS A 50 4.73 -14.30 14.10
N LEU A 51 4.38 -14.84 12.93
CA LEU A 51 3.65 -16.11 12.76
C LEU A 51 2.22 -16.12 13.34
N CYS A 52 1.71 -15.00 13.85
CA CYS A 52 0.34 -14.85 14.33
C CYS A 52 -0.66 -14.60 13.18
N GLU A 53 -1.91 -15.00 13.40
CA GLU A 53 -3.07 -14.75 12.52
C GLU A 53 -3.96 -13.58 13.03
N GLU A 54 -3.75 -13.17 14.29
CA GLU A 54 -4.49 -12.07 14.91
C GLU A 54 -4.21 -10.74 14.20
N THR A 55 -5.26 -10.14 13.65
CA THR A 55 -5.16 -8.87 12.93
C THR A 55 -6.28 -7.92 13.34
N ASP A 56 -5.95 -6.62 13.46
CA ASP A 56 -6.93 -5.55 13.55
C ASP A 56 -7.09 -4.93 12.17
N ALA A 57 -8.17 -5.24 11.46
CA ALA A 57 -8.39 -4.73 10.11
C ALA A 57 -8.40 -3.19 10.01
N LYS A 58 -8.65 -2.47 11.12
CA LYS A 58 -8.66 -1.00 11.16
C LYS A 58 -7.27 -0.42 11.41
N GLU A 59 -6.51 -0.97 12.34
CA GLU A 59 -5.27 -0.37 12.84
C GLU A 59 -4.00 -1.19 12.52
N ASP A 60 -4.11 -2.52 12.47
CA ASP A 60 -3.00 -3.43 12.21
C ASP A 60 -3.39 -4.56 11.24
N PRO A 61 -3.76 -4.21 10.00
CA PRO A 61 -4.15 -5.19 9.01
C PRO A 61 -2.94 -6.03 8.57
N ILE A 62 -3.18 -7.25 8.11
CA ILE A 62 -2.22 -7.98 7.29
C ILE A 62 -2.16 -7.35 5.90
N VAL A 63 -0.98 -6.86 5.54
CA VAL A 63 -0.67 -6.23 4.26
C VAL A 63 0.17 -7.15 3.37
N SER A 64 0.12 -6.90 2.07
CA SER A 64 1.00 -7.52 1.07
C SER A 64 1.77 -6.43 0.30
N PRO A 65 2.87 -5.89 0.87
CA PRO A 65 3.56 -4.71 0.33
C PRO A 65 4.49 -5.04 -0.85
N CYS A 66 4.49 -6.29 -1.33
CA CYS A 66 5.33 -6.75 -2.43
C CYS A 66 4.61 -7.87 -3.19
N ILE A 67 5.23 -8.37 -4.26
CA ILE A 67 4.68 -9.42 -5.14
C ILE A 67 4.81 -10.85 -4.60
N CYS A 68 5.34 -11.05 -3.39
CA CYS A 68 5.43 -12.39 -2.81
C CYS A 68 4.03 -13.01 -2.68
N LYS A 69 3.90 -14.27 -3.10
CA LYS A 69 2.64 -15.03 -3.07
C LYS A 69 2.52 -15.81 -1.76
N GLY A 70 1.29 -16.12 -1.36
CA GLY A 70 1.01 -16.90 -0.16
C GLY A 70 1.45 -16.20 1.13
N SER A 71 1.80 -16.98 2.15
CA SER A 71 2.22 -16.46 3.47
C SER A 71 3.49 -15.61 3.40
N SER A 72 4.39 -15.85 2.44
CA SER A 72 5.61 -15.06 2.28
C SER A 72 5.36 -13.58 1.93
N GLY A 73 4.15 -13.22 1.48
CA GLY A 73 3.75 -11.83 1.25
C GLY A 73 2.92 -11.22 2.37
N ASN A 74 2.47 -11.99 3.36
CA ASN A 74 1.57 -11.53 4.40
C ASN A 74 2.35 -11.00 5.60
N ILE A 75 2.14 -9.75 5.98
CA ILE A 75 2.83 -9.10 7.11
C ILE A 75 1.85 -8.21 7.86
N HIS A 76 1.80 -8.26 9.18
CA HIS A 76 1.13 -7.20 9.95
C HIS A 76 1.77 -5.85 9.68
N LEU A 77 0.95 -4.80 9.59
CA LEU A 77 1.45 -3.45 9.37
C LEU A 77 2.44 -3.04 10.47
N LYS A 78 2.15 -3.34 11.74
CA LYS A 78 3.06 -3.05 12.86
C LYS A 78 4.35 -3.86 12.79
N CYS A 79 4.29 -5.15 12.47
CA CYS A 79 5.51 -5.95 12.29
C CYS A 79 6.40 -5.40 11.17
N LEU A 80 5.79 -4.92 10.08
CA LEU A 80 6.52 -4.28 8.99
C LEU A 80 7.13 -2.93 9.42
N HIS A 81 6.38 -2.12 10.17
CA HIS A 81 6.89 -0.87 10.75
C HIS A 81 8.10 -1.13 11.65
N GLU A 82 7.99 -2.06 12.60
CA GLU A 82 9.09 -2.44 13.50
C GLU A 82 10.31 -2.94 12.73
N TRP A 83 10.10 -3.80 11.74
CA TRP A 83 11.19 -4.31 10.89
C TRP A 83 11.92 -3.20 10.15
N LEU A 84 11.18 -2.28 9.50
CA LEU A 84 11.77 -1.15 8.79
C LEU A 84 12.45 -0.17 9.75
N ASN A 85 11.84 0.06 10.92
CA ASN A 85 12.33 0.96 11.94
C ASN A 85 13.60 0.46 12.63
N SER A 86 13.77 -0.86 12.78
CA SER A 86 15.01 -1.46 13.32
C SER A 86 16.24 -1.16 12.47
N LYS A 87 16.05 -0.83 11.18
CA LYS A 87 17.12 -0.57 10.20
C LYS A 87 17.22 0.91 9.82
N ARG A 88 16.35 1.77 10.35
CA ARG A 88 16.32 3.19 10.00
C ARG A 88 17.43 3.94 10.70
N LYS A 89 17.91 5.01 10.07
CA LYS A 89 18.71 6.05 10.72
C LYS A 89 17.84 7.28 10.94
N VAL A 90 17.93 7.89 12.12
CA VAL A 90 17.31 9.19 12.41
C VAL A 90 18.41 10.24 12.51
N ASN A 91 18.37 11.25 11.66
CA ASN A 91 19.28 12.40 11.72
C ASN A 91 18.51 13.62 12.24
N LYS A 92 18.84 14.11 13.42
CA LYS A 92 18.31 15.38 13.93
C LYS A 92 19.13 16.51 13.31
N LEU A 93 18.49 17.32 12.46
CA LEU A 93 19.14 18.44 11.77
C LEU A 93 19.05 19.72 12.60
N SER A 94 17.93 19.92 13.28
CA SER A 94 17.71 21.07 14.17
C SER A 94 16.64 20.73 15.23
N ALA A 95 16.29 21.71 16.07
CA ALA A 95 15.15 21.60 16.99
C ALA A 95 13.79 21.44 16.27
N PHE A 96 13.75 21.73 14.97
CA PHE A 96 12.53 21.73 14.17
C PHE A 96 12.54 20.71 13.04
N GLN A 97 13.66 20.01 12.80
CA GLN A 97 13.78 19.13 11.64
C GLN A 97 14.53 17.84 11.96
N GLU A 98 13.93 16.73 11.60
CA GLU A 98 14.53 15.40 11.68
C GLU A 98 14.30 14.63 10.38
N ASN A 99 15.32 13.89 9.93
CA ASN A 99 15.25 13.02 8.77
C ASN A 99 15.21 11.55 9.20
N TYR A 100 14.28 10.80 8.62
CA TYR A 100 14.07 9.36 8.80
C TYR A 100 14.53 8.64 7.54
N ILE A 101 15.67 7.97 7.62
CA ILE A 101 16.37 7.39 6.47
C ILE A 101 16.28 5.86 6.54
N TYR A 102 15.55 5.30 5.58
CA TYR A 102 15.43 3.87 5.33
C TYR A 102 16.36 3.50 4.17
N LYS A 103 17.60 3.11 4.49
CA LYS A 103 18.65 2.85 3.46
C LYS A 103 18.28 1.77 2.45
N LYS A 104 17.53 0.76 2.90
CA LYS A 104 16.98 -0.31 2.06
C LYS A 104 15.50 -0.45 2.39
N SER A 105 14.64 -0.12 1.45
CA SER A 105 13.19 -0.24 1.57
C SER A 105 12.66 -1.27 0.60
N GLN A 106 13.16 -2.50 0.69
CA GLN A 106 12.81 -3.59 -0.21
C GLN A 106 12.48 -4.87 0.55
N CYS A 107 11.68 -5.72 -0.08
CA CYS A 107 11.42 -7.08 0.39
C CYS A 107 12.71 -7.91 0.38
N GLU A 108 13.00 -8.60 1.48
CA GLU A 108 14.17 -9.48 1.59
C GLU A 108 14.01 -10.81 0.84
N VAL A 109 12.81 -11.15 0.39
CA VAL A 109 12.53 -12.37 -0.38
C VAL A 109 12.59 -12.10 -1.88
N CYS A 110 11.83 -11.12 -2.38
CA CYS A 110 11.75 -10.84 -3.81
C CYS A 110 12.55 -9.62 -4.28
N GLY A 111 13.13 -8.83 -3.38
CA GLY A 111 13.92 -7.65 -3.73
C GLY A 111 13.12 -6.43 -4.20
N MET A 112 11.80 -6.54 -4.38
CA MET A 112 10.95 -5.42 -4.78
C MET A 112 10.94 -4.32 -3.72
N LEU A 113 11.05 -3.06 -4.16
CA LEU A 113 10.89 -1.90 -3.28
C LEU A 113 9.48 -1.88 -2.68
N TYR A 114 9.39 -1.67 -1.37
CA TYR A 114 8.11 -1.45 -0.74
C TYR A 114 7.51 -0.12 -1.19
N PRO A 115 6.19 -0.06 -1.44
CA PRO A 115 5.50 1.18 -1.77
C PRO A 115 5.38 2.08 -0.55
N ASP A 116 5.06 3.37 -0.76
CA ASP A 116 4.82 4.31 0.34
C ASP A 116 3.50 4.02 1.07
N MET A 117 2.50 3.56 0.33
CA MET A 117 1.15 3.26 0.80
C MET A 117 0.70 1.90 0.28
N VAL A 118 -0.07 1.18 1.10
CA VAL A 118 -0.79 -0.03 0.66
C VAL A 118 -2.27 0.12 0.89
N LYS A 119 -3.07 -0.49 0.01
CA LYS A 119 -4.53 -0.47 0.12
C LYS A 119 -5.02 -1.80 0.68
N VAL A 120 -5.72 -1.76 1.82
CA VAL A 120 -6.42 -2.91 2.40
C VAL A 120 -7.88 -2.52 2.62
N ASN A 121 -8.81 -3.29 2.06
CA ASN A 121 -10.26 -3.07 2.20
C ASN A 121 -10.72 -1.64 1.84
N GLY A 122 -10.07 -1.01 0.87
CA GLY A 122 -10.41 0.37 0.48
C GLY A 122 -9.66 1.45 1.24
N LYS A 123 -9.07 1.15 2.40
CA LYS A 123 -8.30 2.08 3.24
C LYS A 123 -6.82 2.04 2.85
N LEU A 124 -6.19 3.21 2.80
CA LEU A 124 -4.74 3.35 2.58
C LEU A 124 -4.00 3.35 3.92
N PHE A 125 -2.90 2.61 3.97
CA PHE A 125 -2.02 2.50 5.13
C PHE A 125 -0.59 2.85 4.74
N PRO A 126 0.09 3.75 5.49
CA PRO A 126 1.48 4.10 5.24
C PRO A 126 2.41 2.95 5.64
N ILE A 127 3.37 2.61 4.78
CA ILE A 127 4.37 1.57 5.06
C ILE A 127 5.50 2.06 5.97
N PHE A 128 5.82 3.35 5.89
CA PHE A 128 6.87 3.95 6.70
C PHE A 128 6.25 4.65 7.89
N ASP A 129 6.71 4.30 9.09
CA ASP A 129 6.26 4.92 10.33
C ASP A 129 7.41 5.62 11.07
N PHE A 130 7.15 6.86 11.44
CA PHE A 130 8.09 7.76 12.08
C PHE A 130 7.35 8.77 12.95
N ASN A 131 8.07 9.34 13.92
CA ASN A 131 7.47 10.20 14.93
C ASN A 131 6.98 11.51 14.29
N LYS A 132 5.69 11.78 14.45
CA LYS A 132 5.04 13.01 14.02
C LYS A 132 4.87 13.94 15.23
N PRO A 133 5.19 15.24 15.14
CA PRO A 133 4.95 16.18 16.23
C PRO A 133 3.47 16.17 16.68
N LYS A 134 3.22 16.05 17.98
CA LYS A 134 1.86 15.93 18.54
C LYS A 134 1.20 17.28 18.86
N LYS A 135 1.99 18.33 19.07
CA LYS A 135 1.54 19.62 19.66
C LYS A 135 1.72 20.82 18.72
N SER A 136 2.17 20.60 17.50
CA SER A 136 2.55 21.67 16.58
C SER A 136 2.28 21.24 15.15
N ASN A 137 2.03 22.19 14.26
CA ASN A 137 1.94 21.92 12.84
C ASN A 137 3.28 21.40 12.31
N TYR A 138 3.22 20.61 11.24
CA TYR A 138 4.41 20.04 10.62
C TYR A 138 4.19 19.74 9.15
N LEU A 139 5.30 19.66 8.41
CA LEU A 139 5.38 19.14 7.05
C LEU A 139 6.16 17.83 7.05
N ILE A 140 5.74 16.92 6.18
CA ILE A 140 6.49 15.69 5.87
C ILE A 140 6.83 15.76 4.39
N ILE A 141 8.11 15.66 4.05
CA ILE A 141 8.59 15.74 2.68
C ILE A 141 9.48 14.53 2.42
N GLU A 142 9.29 13.85 1.29
CA GLU A 142 10.26 12.87 0.79
C GLU A 142 11.42 13.60 0.11
N VAL A 143 12.63 13.36 0.62
CA VAL A 143 13.86 13.83 -0.01
C VAL A 143 14.27 12.81 -1.07
N LEU A 144 14.17 13.23 -2.33
CA LEU A 144 14.54 12.40 -3.48
C LEU A 144 16.06 12.17 -3.54
N GLY A 145 16.48 11.19 -4.35
CA GLY A 145 17.90 10.85 -4.56
C GLY A 145 18.36 9.57 -3.87
N MET A 146 17.43 8.76 -3.32
CA MET A 146 17.71 7.43 -2.79
C MET A 146 17.03 6.35 -3.63
N PRO A 147 17.73 5.71 -4.59
CA PRO A 147 17.08 4.78 -5.52
C PRO A 147 16.62 3.46 -4.87
N ALA A 148 17.29 3.02 -3.80
CA ALA A 148 16.99 1.75 -3.12
C ALA A 148 16.33 1.94 -1.73
N GLY A 149 16.02 3.18 -1.37
CA GLY A 149 15.60 3.54 -0.02
C GLY A 149 14.67 4.74 0.00
N LYS A 150 14.36 5.21 1.19
CA LYS A 150 13.51 6.37 1.43
C LYS A 150 14.13 7.31 2.45
N ASN A 151 13.94 8.60 2.27
CA ASN A 151 14.32 9.63 3.24
C ASN A 151 13.15 10.59 3.45
N PHE A 152 12.53 10.53 4.63
CA PHE A 152 11.45 11.43 4.99
C PHE A 152 11.96 12.51 5.93
N SER A 153 11.80 13.77 5.56
CA SER A 153 12.07 14.91 6.41
C SER A 153 10.79 15.35 7.10
N VAL A 154 10.81 15.35 8.44
CA VAL A 154 9.73 15.87 9.27
C VAL A 154 10.15 17.23 9.78
N ILE A 155 9.42 18.26 9.37
CA ILE A 155 9.71 19.66 9.66
C ILE A 155 8.58 20.20 10.53
N LYS A 156 8.86 20.44 11.81
CA LYS A 156 7.99 21.12 12.75
C LYS A 156 7.93 22.62 12.40
N ILE A 157 6.73 23.16 12.34
CA ILE A 157 6.50 24.60 12.17
C ILE A 157 6.46 25.22 13.58
N PRO A 158 7.33 26.21 13.90
CA PRO A 158 7.27 26.93 15.16
C PRO A 158 5.94 27.68 15.31
N ASP A 159 5.39 27.72 16.53
CA ASP A 159 4.10 28.38 16.78
C ASP A 159 4.18 29.92 16.66
N ASN A 160 5.39 30.48 16.70
CA ASN A 160 5.67 31.91 16.60
C ASN A 160 6.15 32.36 15.21
N TYR A 161 5.82 31.60 14.16
CA TYR A 161 6.16 31.95 12.78
C TYR A 161 5.24 33.08 12.30
N GLN A 162 5.69 34.33 12.46
CA GLN A 162 5.04 35.55 11.95
C GLN A 162 5.56 35.92 10.56
#